data_AF-A0A967AU36-F1
#
_entry.id   AF-A0A967AU36-F1
#
_cell.length_a   1.000
_cell.length_b   1.000
_cell.length_c   1.000
_cell.angle_alpha   90.00
_cell.angle_beta   90.00
_cell.angle_gamma   90.00
#
_symmetry.space_group_name_H-M   'P 1'
#
loop_
_entity.id
_entity.type
_entity.pdbx_description
1 polymer ?
#
loop_
_entity_poly.entity_id
_entity_poly.type
_entity_poly.pdbx_seq_one_letter_code
_entity_poly.pdbx_strand_id
1 'polypeptide(L)'
;MLKSDPAYEIFINTAACYRLAKPVEGVGIAMPGLFPPLLAALSALLLVPDHAPPIASVAGVLGPLIGADLLHLRDIEKIATGIGGIGGIGGAGIFDGIVLSGIVAAYLA
;
A
#
# COMPACT_ATOMS: atom_id res chain seq x y z
N MET A 1 -14.12 -10.52 20.14
CA MET A 1 -14.85 -10.36 18.85
C MET A 1 -14.11 -9.48 17.85
N LEU A 2 -13.40 -8.41 18.22
CA LEU A 2 -12.68 -7.56 17.25
C LEU A 2 -11.42 -8.17 16.59
N LYS A 3 -10.84 -9.25 17.12
CA LYS A 3 -9.53 -9.75 16.68
C LYS A 3 -9.56 -10.49 15.33
N SER A 4 -10.74 -10.78 14.80
CA SER A 4 -10.93 -11.66 13.64
C SER A 4 -11.44 -10.96 12.38
N ASP A 5 -11.72 -9.64 12.44
CA ASP A 5 -12.27 -8.93 11.29
C ASP A 5 -11.15 -8.47 10.33
N PRO A 6 -11.12 -8.99 9.08
CA PRO A 6 -10.08 -8.66 8.10
C PRO A 6 -10.13 -7.19 7.64
N ALA A 7 -11.22 -6.48 7.92
CA ALA A 7 -11.32 -5.05 7.65
C ALA A 7 -10.30 -4.22 8.45
N TYR A 8 -9.89 -4.69 9.63
CA TYR A 8 -8.94 -3.97 10.48
C TYR A 8 -7.54 -3.96 9.88
N GLU A 9 -7.13 -5.07 9.26
CA GLU A 9 -5.86 -5.21 8.51
C GLU A 9 -5.76 -4.17 7.39
N ILE A 10 -6.80 -4.13 6.55
CA ILE A 10 -6.88 -3.21 5.42
C ILE A 10 -6.80 -1.78 5.94
N PHE A 11 -7.57 -1.45 6.99
CA PHE A 11 -7.57 -0.10 7.56
C PHE A 11 -6.20 0.31 8.13
N ILE A 12 -5.53 -0.57 8.88
CA ILE A 12 -4.18 -0.32 9.39
C ILE A 12 -3.22 -0.08 8.24
N ASN A 13 -3.22 -0.96 7.25
CA ASN A 13 -2.27 -0.87 6.15
C ASN A 13 -2.54 0.37 5.29
N THR A 14 -3.80 0.71 5.02
CA THR A 14 -4.19 1.96 4.35
C THR A 14 -3.71 3.18 5.11
N ALA A 15 -3.96 3.26 6.42
CA ALA A 15 -3.55 4.40 7.23
C ALA A 15 -2.03 4.56 7.28
N ALA A 16 -1.29 3.45 7.38
CA ALA A 16 0.16 3.47 7.37
C ALA A 16 0.73 3.87 6.01
N CYS A 17 0.19 3.32 4.92
CA CYS A 17 0.55 3.68 3.55
C CYS A 17 0.30 5.15 3.27
N TYR A 18 -0.85 5.68 3.68
CA TYR A 18 -1.18 7.10 3.54
C TYR A 18 -0.18 8.01 4.24
N ARG A 19 0.26 7.65 5.45
CA ARG A 19 1.23 8.46 6.20
C ARG A 19 2.65 8.39 5.65
N LEU A 20 3.02 7.28 5.00
CA LEU A 20 4.35 7.06 4.46
C LEU A 20 4.49 7.54 3.03
N ALA A 21 3.40 7.52 2.27
CA ALA A 21 3.34 8.07 0.92
C ALA A 21 3.65 9.56 0.95
N LYS A 22 4.61 9.98 0.13
CA LYS A 22 4.96 11.38 -0.08
C LYS A 22 4.92 11.67 -1.58
N PRO A 23 4.16 12.69 -2.01
CA PRO A 23 4.24 13.16 -3.39
C PRO A 23 5.57 13.89 -3.59
N VAL A 24 6.35 13.45 -4.57
CA VAL A 24 7.66 14.00 -4.94
C VAL A 24 7.60 14.44 -6.40
N GLU A 25 7.93 15.71 -6.67
CA GLU A 25 7.98 16.25 -8.02
C GLU A 25 8.95 15.45 -8.91
N GLY A 26 8.54 15.15 -10.14
CA GLY A 26 9.34 14.36 -11.09
C GLY A 26 9.31 12.84 -10.86
N VAL A 27 8.91 12.35 -9.68
CA VAL A 27 8.90 10.91 -9.32
C VAL A 27 7.49 10.35 -9.14
N GLY A 28 6.53 11.17 -8.71
CA GLY A 28 5.18 10.73 -8.37
C GLY A 28 5.04 10.44 -6.87
N ILE A 29 4.31 9.39 -6.48
CA ILE A 29 4.22 8.99 -5.07
C ILE A 29 5.42 8.10 -4.72
N ALA A 30 6.23 8.57 -3.78
CA ALA A 30 7.33 7.81 -3.21
C ALA A 30 6.89 7.22 -1.87
N MET A 31 7.12 5.91 -1.70
CA MET A 31 6.96 5.20 -0.44
C MET A 31 7.93 4.02 -0.39
N PRO A 32 8.30 3.52 0.80
CA PRO A 32 9.01 2.25 0.90
C PRO A 32 7.99 1.13 0.72
N GLY A 33 8.02 0.37 -0.35
CA GLY A 33 7.00 -0.66 -0.61
C GLY A 33 7.42 -2.10 -0.29
N LEU A 34 8.66 -2.33 0.14
CA LEU A 34 8.97 -2.84 1.48
C LEU A 34 7.78 -3.03 2.43
N PHE A 35 7.23 -1.88 2.78
CA PHE A 35 6.55 -1.67 4.03
C PHE A 35 5.12 -2.22 4.05
N PRO A 36 4.27 -2.01 3.02
CA PRO A 36 2.91 -2.51 3.02
C PRO A 36 2.77 -4.05 3.03
N PRO A 37 3.55 -4.82 2.25
CA PRO A 37 3.55 -6.28 2.31
C PRO A 37 3.99 -6.78 3.69
N LEU A 38 5.05 -6.19 4.25
CA LEU A 38 5.56 -6.58 5.56
C LEU A 38 4.56 -6.26 6.68
N LEU A 39 3.96 -5.07 6.63
CA LEU A 39 2.97 -4.67 7.60
C LEU A 39 1.75 -5.59 7.52
N ALA A 40 1.22 -5.83 6.32
CA ALA A 40 0.09 -6.74 6.09
C ALA A 40 0.38 -8.18 6.51
N ALA A 41 1.58 -8.70 6.23
CA ALA A 41 1.97 -10.04 6.66
C ALA A 41 2.07 -10.16 8.19
N LEU A 42 2.72 -9.18 8.84
CA LEU A 42 2.89 -9.17 10.28
C LEU A 42 1.54 -9.00 11.00
N SER A 43 0.69 -8.07 10.54
CA SER A 43 -0.63 -7.88 11.12
C SER A 43 -1.47 -9.14 10.93
N ALA A 44 -1.49 -9.72 9.72
CA ALA A 44 -2.33 -10.89 9.43
C ALA A 44 -1.92 -12.11 10.27
N LEU A 45 -0.63 -12.32 10.47
CA LEU A 45 -0.11 -13.38 11.36
C LEU A 45 -0.50 -13.16 12.84
N LEU A 46 -0.59 -11.91 13.30
CA LEU A 46 -0.90 -11.57 14.70
C LEU A 46 -2.41 -11.56 15.00
N LEU A 47 -3.23 -11.17 14.03
CA LEU A 47 -4.66 -10.96 14.18
C LEU A 47 -5.47 -12.17 13.68
N VAL A 48 -5.14 -12.71 12.49
CA VAL A 48 -5.91 -13.77 11.82
C VAL A 48 -4.99 -14.88 11.28
N PRO A 49 -4.26 -15.61 12.16
CA PRO A 49 -3.25 -16.59 11.74
C PRO A 49 -3.83 -17.70 10.85
N ASP A 50 -5.07 -18.12 11.09
CA ASP A 50 -5.73 -19.19 10.33
C ASP A 50 -5.96 -18.83 8.85
N HIS A 51 -5.99 -17.54 8.51
CA HIS A 51 -6.20 -17.02 7.15
C HIS A 51 -5.14 -15.99 6.76
N ALA A 52 -3.96 -16.03 7.37
CA ALA A 52 -2.94 -15.00 7.19
C ALA A 52 -2.51 -14.79 5.73
N PRO A 53 -2.28 -15.82 4.90
CA PRO A 53 -1.82 -15.62 3.51
C PRO A 53 -2.81 -14.83 2.62
N PRO A 54 -4.11 -15.20 2.51
CA PRO A 54 -5.05 -14.45 1.68
C PRO A 54 -5.33 -13.06 2.25
N ILE A 55 -5.36 -12.88 3.57
CA ILE A 55 -5.59 -11.58 4.19
C ILE A 55 -4.40 -10.64 3.99
N ALA A 56 -3.17 -11.14 4.14
CA ALA A 56 -1.95 -10.37 3.88
C ALA A 56 -1.87 -9.91 2.42
N SER A 57 -2.30 -10.75 1.47
CA SER A 57 -2.39 -10.38 0.05
C SER A 57 -3.37 -9.23 -0.16
N VAL A 58 -4.61 -9.38 0.31
CA VAL A 58 -5.67 -8.38 0.11
C VAL A 58 -5.32 -7.07 0.81
N ALA A 59 -4.89 -7.12 2.07
CA ALA A 59 -4.49 -5.93 2.82
C ALA A 59 -3.23 -5.29 2.22
N GLY A 60 -2.27 -6.09 1.78
CA GLY A 60 -1.04 -5.64 1.13
C GLY A 60 -1.25 -4.97 -0.22
N VAL A 61 -2.31 -5.31 -0.96
CA VAL A 61 -2.70 -4.67 -2.22
C VAL A 61 -3.62 -3.45 -1.98
N LEU A 62 -4.68 -3.61 -1.20
CA LEU A 62 -5.67 -2.55 -0.97
C LEU A 62 -5.11 -1.41 -0.11
N GLY A 63 -4.18 -1.70 0.80
CA GLY A 63 -3.53 -0.71 1.65
C GLY A 63 -2.84 0.39 0.85
N PRO A 64 -1.84 0.07 0.00
CA PRO A 64 -1.17 1.01 -0.90
C PRO A 64 -2.11 1.63 -1.92
N LEU A 65 -3.01 0.85 -2.52
CA LEU A 65 -3.91 1.34 -3.55
C LEU A 65 -4.86 2.43 -3.01
N ILE A 66 -5.41 2.23 -1.82
CA ILE A 66 -6.27 3.24 -1.18
C ILE A 66 -5.43 4.34 -0.53
N GLY A 67 -4.42 3.95 0.24
CA GLY A 67 -3.67 4.86 1.11
C GLY A 67 -2.65 5.72 0.37
N ALA A 68 -1.86 5.11 -0.50
CA ALA A 68 -0.87 5.84 -1.28
C ALA A 68 -1.53 6.44 -2.53
N ASP A 69 -2.11 5.61 -3.40
CA ASP A 69 -2.53 6.06 -4.73
C ASP A 69 -3.81 6.91 -4.68
N LEU A 70 -4.92 6.40 -4.16
CA LEU A 70 -6.21 7.11 -4.22
C LEU A 70 -6.21 8.43 -3.43
N LEU A 71 -5.62 8.45 -2.24
CA LEU A 71 -5.66 9.62 -1.37
C LEU A 71 -4.68 10.73 -1.78
N HIS A 72 -3.63 10.43 -2.56
CA HIS A 72 -2.66 11.43 -3.04
C HIS A 72 -2.84 11.82 -4.53
N LEU A 73 -3.79 11.20 -5.26
CA LEU A 73 -4.12 11.56 -6.65
C LEU A 73 -4.31 13.07 -6.86
N ARG A 74 -4.96 13.73 -5.92
CA ARG A 74 -5.27 15.17 -5.99
C ARG A 74 -4.04 16.06 -5.79
N ASP A 75 -2.99 15.53 -5.16
CA ASP A 75 -1.71 16.23 -5.02
C ASP A 75 -0.81 15.98 -6.24
N ILE A 76 -0.87 14.79 -6.84
CA ILE A 76 -0.25 14.51 -8.15
C ILE A 76 -0.86 15.42 -9.23
N GLU A 77 -2.17 15.58 -9.27
CA GLU A 77 -2.86 16.43 -10.25
C GLU A 77 -2.40 17.90 -10.16
N LYS A 78 -2.19 18.42 -8.94
CA LYS A 78 -1.63 19.77 -8.73
C LYS A 78 -0.17 19.87 -9.19
N ILE A 79 0.63 18.83 -8.98
CA ILE A 79 2.03 18.80 -9.41
C ILE A 79 2.12 18.68 -10.94
N ALA A 80 1.26 17.87 -11.55
CA ALA A 80 1.21 17.65 -12.99
C ALA A 80 0.69 18.86 -13.79
N THR A 81 -0.15 19.70 -13.16
CA THR A 81 -0.66 20.95 -13.75
C THR A 81 0.30 22.15 -13.58
N GLY A 82 1.35 22.01 -12.76
CA GLY A 82 2.47 22.94 -12.70
C GLY A 82 3.46 22.77 -13.87
N ILE A 83 4.25 23.80 -14.16
CA ILE A 83 5.13 23.97 -15.35
C ILE A 83 6.21 22.83 -15.51
N GLY A 84 6.28 21.86 -14.62
CA GLY A 84 7.22 20.72 -14.63
C GLY A 84 6.60 19.37 -15.01
N GLY A 85 5.58 19.34 -15.90
CA GLY A 85 4.73 18.19 -16.25
C GLY A 85 5.37 16.97 -16.94
N ILE A 86 6.52 16.49 -16.44
CA ILE A 86 7.18 15.25 -16.89
C ILE A 86 7.59 14.39 -15.67
N GLY A 87 6.73 14.34 -14.64
CA GLY A 87 6.91 13.44 -13.49
C GLY A 87 6.08 12.18 -13.65
N GLY A 88 6.72 11.02 -13.74
CA GLY A 88 6.11 9.74 -14.06
C GLY A 88 4.95 9.36 -13.12
N ILE A 89 3.71 9.54 -13.61
CA ILE A 89 2.50 9.02 -13.00
C ILE A 89 2.50 7.51 -13.25
N GLY A 90 2.97 6.70 -12.30
CA GLY A 90 2.63 5.28 -12.28
C GLY A 90 3.77 4.26 -12.11
N GLY A 91 5.01 4.66 -11.82
CA GLY A 91 6.12 3.71 -11.70
C GLY A 91 6.46 3.29 -10.26
N ALA A 92 6.68 4.27 -9.37
CA ALA A 92 7.41 4.02 -8.13
C ALA A 92 6.59 3.30 -7.03
N GLY A 93 5.28 3.52 -6.94
CA GLY A 93 4.44 2.96 -5.88
C GLY A 93 3.84 1.58 -6.19
N ILE A 94 3.45 1.33 -7.44
CA ILE A 94 2.68 0.13 -7.85
C ILE A 94 3.54 -1.14 -7.85
N PHE A 95 4.80 -1.06 -8.28
CA PHE A 95 5.70 -2.22 -8.32
C PHE A 95 6.12 -2.70 -6.92
N ASP A 96 5.90 -1.88 -5.89
CA ASP A 96 6.47 -2.10 -4.58
C ASP A 96 5.44 -2.74 -3.65
N GLY A 97 4.34 -2.05 -3.31
CA GLY A 97 3.34 -2.61 -2.38
C GLY A 97 2.45 -3.72 -2.97
N ILE A 98 2.01 -3.56 -4.22
CA ILE A 98 1.00 -4.43 -4.84
C ILE A 98 1.64 -5.73 -5.37
N VAL A 99 2.80 -5.66 -6.01
CA VAL A 99 3.48 -6.85 -6.54
C VAL A 99 4.11 -7.66 -5.41
N LEU A 100 4.79 -7.01 -4.46
CA LEU A 100 5.45 -7.72 -3.36
C LEU A 100 4.45 -8.35 -2.38
N SER A 101 3.25 -7.77 -2.21
CA SER A 101 2.21 -8.41 -1.37
C SER A 101 1.73 -9.73 -1.95
N GLY A 102 1.60 -9.84 -3.29
CA GLY A 102 1.32 -11.11 -3.96
C GLY A 102 2.43 -12.15 -3.74
N ILE A 103 3.71 -11.74 -3.83
CA ILE A 103 4.87 -12.62 -3.60
C ILE A 103 4.92 -13.08 -2.13
N VAL A 104 4.78 -12.15 -1.18
CA VAL A 104 4.80 -12.45 0.26
C VAL A 104 3.65 -13.38 0.64
N ALA A 105 2.45 -13.16 0.09
CA ALA A 105 1.32 -14.06 0.30
C ALA A 105 1.57 -15.47 -0.25
N ALA A 106 2.21 -15.60 -1.42
CA ALA A 106 2.58 -16.90 -1.97
C ALA A 106 3.61 -17.66 -1.11
N TYR A 107 4.51 -16.94 -0.42
CA TYR A 107 5.45 -17.54 0.53
C TYR A 107 4.82 -17.91 1.88
N LEU A 108 3.70 -17.29 2.25
CA LEU A 108 2.97 -17.59 3.49
C LEU A 108 2.02 -18.79 3.35
N ALA A 109 1.62 -19.15 2.13
CA ALA A 109 0.72 -20.26 1.80
C ALA A 109 1.44 -21.61 1.78
#